data_AF-A0A6A9K0I2-F1
#
_entry.id   AF-A0A6A9K0I2-F1
#
_cell.length_a   1.000
_cell.length_b   1.000
_cell.length_c   1.000
_cell.angle_alpha   90.00
_cell.angle_beta   90.00
_cell.angle_gamma   90.00
#
_symmetry.space_group_name_H-M   'P 1'
#
loop_
_entity.id
_entity.type
_entity.pdbx_description
1 polymer ?
#
loop_
_entity_poly.entity_id
_entity_poly.type
_entity_poly.pdbx_seq_one_letter_code
_entity_poly.pdbx_strand_id
1 'polypeptide(L)'
;MDAQAAARLGDEIAHGFGVAAMVAGAVAGALIGAAVVAATAATGGLAAVILAGSIAAGGLSMFQIVKGLTTIFELPEPTTGVLIRGSFNVYVNSRNAMRAGDDVSATCSGLPLNHPLWPFPVLIAEGSATVYINGKPAARLQSKMVCGAHIKTGSQDTFIGGPTERVAFVLDLEEWLHTGLEALGLAALAGGLLLAAMAGVAALAGFVAIGGLMMGGMALLGDLGDRLGPGYRDLFQGVAGMALLGFGPKMARLGRTSAAGEVRTPAYKRGRTEADILGLAKGKRPPPSEYLKKSYIDKHLKVFKEEGGSFLFTTDDIANPNYTSFNPNKFVMAKSDLNSVVAEYKRTGDVSVLESALGYDPGSLAGKEIYMLNLENPKVLMPTGNEGGVNSLWRPGGLTHPGGMREAVLDNVAIPHGNDVNVLMSTHDIARIQ
;
A
#
# COMPACT_ATOMS: atom_id res chain seq x y z
N MET A 1 24.42 -31.26 8.23
CA MET A 1 23.14 -31.38 8.93
C MET A 1 23.46 -31.35 10.39
N ASP A 2 23.00 -30.31 11.05
CA ASP A 2 23.43 -30.03 12.41
C ASP A 2 22.63 -30.91 13.36
N ALA A 3 23.33 -31.52 14.32
CA ALA A 3 22.70 -32.33 15.34
C ALA A 3 21.88 -31.42 16.26
N GLN A 4 20.64 -31.83 16.59
CA GLN A 4 19.73 -31.05 17.44
C GLN A 4 19.53 -31.77 18.77
N ALA A 5 19.23 -31.01 19.83
CA ALA A 5 19.04 -31.55 21.17
C ALA A 5 18.03 -32.70 21.18
N ALA A 6 18.41 -33.84 21.75
CA ALA A 6 17.55 -35.01 21.84
C ALA A 6 16.30 -34.72 22.70
N ALA A 7 15.13 -35.14 22.23
CA ALA A 7 13.89 -34.95 22.96
C ALA A 7 13.69 -36.03 24.02
N ARG A 8 13.12 -35.64 25.16
CA ARG A 8 12.95 -36.50 26.35
C ARG A 8 11.54 -36.39 26.91
N LEU A 9 11.15 -37.40 27.66
CA LEU A 9 9.91 -37.41 28.44
C LEU A 9 9.83 -36.19 29.35
N GLY A 10 8.75 -35.41 29.22
CA GLY A 10 8.52 -34.16 29.94
C GLY A 10 9.03 -32.91 29.25
N ASP A 11 9.68 -33.02 28.08
CA ASP A 11 10.06 -31.85 27.30
C ASP A 11 8.79 -31.19 26.71
N GLU A 12 8.87 -29.89 26.50
CA GLU A 12 7.74 -29.03 26.14
C GLU A 12 7.53 -29.05 24.62
N ILE A 13 6.28 -28.85 24.20
CA ILE A 13 5.93 -28.57 22.80
C ILE A 13 5.33 -27.17 22.69
N ALA A 14 5.54 -26.50 21.56
CA ALA A 14 5.02 -25.16 21.33
C ALA A 14 4.53 -24.97 19.89
N HIS A 15 3.64 -24.00 19.74
CA HIS A 15 3.39 -23.35 18.46
C HIS A 15 4.07 -21.98 18.51
N GLY A 16 4.69 -21.60 17.41
CA GLY A 16 5.17 -20.24 17.23
C GLY A 16 4.01 -19.24 17.17
N PHE A 17 4.37 -17.96 17.13
CA PHE A 17 3.41 -16.87 16.93
C PHE A 17 3.07 -16.64 15.44
N GLY A 18 3.62 -17.46 14.53
CA GLY A 18 3.63 -17.18 13.10
C GLY A 18 2.24 -17.11 12.47
N VAL A 19 1.37 -18.09 12.74
CA VAL A 19 -0.03 -18.07 12.23
C VAL A 19 -0.78 -16.81 12.68
N ALA A 20 -0.69 -16.44 13.95
CA ALA A 20 -1.36 -15.25 14.47
C ALA A 20 -0.83 -13.97 13.82
N ALA A 21 0.49 -13.86 13.68
CA ALA A 21 1.15 -12.74 13.02
C ALA A 21 0.71 -12.62 11.55
N MET A 22 0.70 -13.73 10.82
CA MET A 22 0.25 -13.77 9.42
C MET A 22 -1.22 -13.37 9.28
N VAL A 23 -2.11 -13.87 10.14
CA VAL A 23 -3.53 -13.50 10.07
C VAL A 23 -3.73 -12.01 10.37
N ALA A 24 -3.09 -11.49 11.43
CA ALA A 24 -3.16 -10.06 11.75
C ALA A 24 -2.61 -9.20 10.61
N GLY A 25 -1.46 -9.58 10.05
CA GLY A 25 -0.84 -8.93 8.90
C GLY A 25 -1.73 -8.98 7.65
N ALA A 26 -2.36 -10.13 7.37
CA ALA A 26 -3.25 -10.32 6.24
C ALA A 26 -4.51 -9.45 6.35
N VAL A 27 -5.08 -9.31 7.55
CA VAL A 27 -6.20 -8.40 7.81
C VAL A 27 -5.78 -6.94 7.57
N ALA A 28 -4.64 -6.51 8.10
CA ALA A 28 -4.12 -5.17 7.83
C ALA A 28 -3.87 -4.95 6.33
N GLY A 29 -3.26 -5.93 5.66
CA GLY A 29 -3.05 -5.95 4.22
C GLY A 29 -4.36 -5.86 3.42
N ALA A 30 -5.41 -6.56 3.84
CA ALA A 30 -6.73 -6.48 3.22
C ALA A 30 -7.36 -5.09 3.34
N LEU A 31 -7.30 -4.47 4.53
CA LEU A 31 -7.84 -3.14 4.77
C LEU A 31 -7.13 -2.07 3.93
N ILE A 32 -5.80 -2.14 3.89
CA ILE A 32 -4.98 -1.25 3.05
C ILE A 32 -5.26 -1.51 1.58
N GLY A 33 -5.27 -2.77 1.14
CA GLY A 33 -5.59 -3.17 -0.23
C GLY A 33 -6.96 -2.65 -0.67
N ALA A 34 -7.98 -2.77 0.19
CA ALA A 34 -9.31 -2.22 -0.07
C ALA A 34 -9.29 -0.68 -0.19
N ALA A 35 -8.50 0.03 0.63
CA ALA A 35 -8.34 1.48 0.51
C ALA A 35 -7.63 1.90 -0.79
N VAL A 36 -6.60 1.15 -1.22
CA VAL A 36 -5.95 1.35 -2.53
C VAL A 36 -6.92 1.09 -3.66
N VAL A 37 -7.69 0.01 -3.60
CA VAL A 37 -8.73 -0.33 -4.58
C VAL A 37 -9.80 0.76 -4.64
N ALA A 38 -10.31 1.24 -3.51
CA ALA A 38 -11.29 2.32 -3.48
C ALA A 38 -10.72 3.63 -4.09
N ALA A 39 -9.43 3.90 -3.90
CA ALA A 39 -8.76 5.04 -4.53
C ALA A 39 -8.54 4.86 -6.05
N THR A 40 -8.45 3.61 -6.52
CA THR A 40 -8.12 3.22 -7.91
C THR A 40 -9.30 2.64 -8.71
N ALA A 41 -10.49 2.47 -8.11
CA ALA A 41 -11.70 1.89 -8.73
C ALA A 41 -12.25 2.68 -9.94
N ALA A 42 -11.55 3.72 -10.39
CA ALA A 42 -11.81 4.43 -11.62
C ALA A 42 -11.07 3.88 -12.86
N THR A 43 -10.12 2.93 -12.74
CA THR A 43 -9.16 2.64 -13.85
C THR A 43 -9.24 1.27 -14.52
N GLY A 44 -10.16 0.37 -14.13
CA GLY A 44 -10.36 -0.91 -14.81
C GLY A 44 -9.28 -1.97 -14.52
N GLY A 45 -9.70 -3.14 -13.99
CA GLY A 45 -8.91 -4.38 -13.95
C GLY A 45 -7.82 -4.52 -12.87
N LEU A 46 -7.11 -3.45 -12.48
CA LEU A 46 -5.98 -3.52 -11.53
C LEU A 46 -6.40 -3.87 -10.08
N ALA A 47 -7.68 -3.70 -9.75
CA ALA A 47 -8.21 -3.81 -8.39
C ALA A 47 -8.11 -5.22 -7.76
N ALA A 48 -8.28 -6.29 -8.56
CA ALA A 48 -8.28 -7.66 -8.03
C ALA A 48 -6.87 -8.13 -7.64
N VAL A 49 -5.85 -7.74 -8.43
CA VAL A 49 -4.44 -8.04 -8.20
C VAL A 49 -3.93 -7.33 -6.93
N ILE A 50 -4.37 -6.10 -6.72
CA ILE A 50 -3.99 -5.30 -5.54
C ILE A 50 -4.49 -5.95 -4.26
N LEU A 51 -5.72 -6.48 -4.23
CA LEU A 51 -6.27 -7.08 -3.00
C LEU A 51 -5.49 -8.34 -2.60
N ALA A 52 -5.26 -9.28 -3.52
CA ALA A 52 -4.50 -10.49 -3.22
C ALA A 52 -3.05 -10.18 -2.83
N GLY A 53 -2.39 -9.28 -3.55
CA GLY A 53 -1.01 -8.86 -3.26
C GLY A 53 -0.87 -8.11 -1.93
N SER A 54 -1.84 -7.26 -1.57
CA SER A 54 -1.81 -6.54 -0.29
C SER A 54 -2.01 -7.48 0.90
N ILE A 55 -2.91 -8.47 0.78
CA ILE A 55 -3.14 -9.50 1.79
C ILE A 55 -1.87 -10.33 2.00
N ALA A 56 -1.30 -10.84 0.92
CA ALA A 56 -0.06 -11.62 0.92
C ALA A 56 1.09 -10.85 1.57
N ALA A 57 1.36 -9.64 1.08
CA ALA A 57 2.44 -8.80 1.59
C ALA A 57 2.21 -8.45 3.08
N GLY A 58 0.98 -8.14 3.48
CA GLY A 58 0.66 -7.81 4.88
C GLY A 58 0.92 -8.99 5.81
N GLY A 59 0.45 -10.17 5.42
CA GLY A 59 0.63 -11.40 6.21
C GLY A 59 2.11 -11.77 6.37
N LEU A 60 2.86 -11.83 5.26
CA LEU A 60 4.28 -12.19 5.30
C LEU A 60 5.14 -11.15 6.00
N SER A 61 4.84 -9.86 5.85
CA SER A 61 5.60 -8.79 6.52
C SER A 61 5.46 -8.86 8.03
N MET A 62 4.24 -9.09 8.54
CA MET A 62 4.02 -9.22 9.98
C MET A 62 4.64 -10.52 10.53
N PHE A 63 4.60 -11.61 9.77
CA PHE A 63 5.32 -12.84 10.10
C PHE A 63 6.82 -12.59 10.27
N GLN A 64 7.44 -11.93 9.29
CA GLN A 64 8.87 -11.60 9.32
C GLN A 64 9.24 -10.68 10.50
N ILE A 65 8.40 -9.69 10.84
CA ILE A 65 8.60 -8.85 12.04
C ILE A 65 8.65 -9.72 13.29
N VAL A 66 7.66 -10.58 13.49
CA VAL A 66 7.57 -11.42 14.70
C VAL A 66 8.70 -12.45 14.73
N LYS A 67 9.02 -13.09 13.60
CA LYS A 67 10.16 -14.00 13.48
C LYS A 67 11.49 -13.30 13.79
N GLY A 68 11.67 -12.08 13.30
CA GLY A 68 12.85 -11.28 13.59
C GLY A 68 12.96 -10.92 15.07
N LEU A 69 11.89 -10.42 15.69
CA LEU A 69 11.86 -10.07 17.12
C LEU A 69 12.06 -11.28 18.02
N THR A 70 11.42 -12.41 17.71
CA THR A 70 11.57 -13.65 18.49
C THR A 70 13.00 -14.17 18.42
N THR A 71 13.66 -14.05 17.27
CA THR A 71 15.06 -14.45 17.11
C THR A 71 16.03 -13.47 17.81
N ILE A 72 15.85 -12.16 17.64
CA ILE A 72 16.74 -11.13 18.21
C ILE A 72 16.70 -11.12 19.75
N PHE A 73 15.51 -11.25 20.32
CA PHE A 73 15.30 -11.16 21.77
C PHE A 73 15.12 -12.52 22.44
N GLU A 74 15.33 -13.62 21.71
CA GLU A 74 15.12 -14.99 22.18
C GLU A 74 13.79 -15.14 22.94
N LEU A 75 12.72 -14.56 22.37
CA LEU A 75 11.44 -14.47 23.06
C LEU A 75 10.90 -15.88 23.33
N PRO A 76 10.46 -16.17 24.56
CA PRO A 76 10.02 -17.50 24.92
C PRO A 76 8.74 -17.86 24.17
N GLU A 77 8.75 -18.99 23.48
CA GLU A 77 7.54 -19.55 22.89
C GLU A 77 6.60 -20.10 23.98
N PRO A 78 5.29 -19.86 23.88
CA PRO A 78 4.34 -20.32 24.86
C PRO A 78 4.22 -21.84 24.78
N THR A 79 4.45 -22.51 25.91
CA THR A 79 4.27 -23.96 26.00
C THR A 79 2.81 -24.32 25.75
N THR A 80 2.58 -25.21 24.79
CA THR A 80 1.25 -25.68 24.39
C THR A 80 0.96 -27.10 24.87
N GLY A 81 1.98 -27.82 25.35
CA GLY A 81 1.84 -29.17 25.87
C GLY A 81 3.17 -29.74 26.33
N VAL A 82 3.13 -30.96 26.85
CA VAL A 82 4.31 -31.66 27.38
C VAL A 82 4.27 -33.13 26.92
N LEU A 83 5.43 -33.67 26.58
CA LEU A 83 5.63 -35.06 26.19
C LEU A 83 5.47 -36.01 27.40
N ILE A 84 4.63 -37.04 27.29
CA ILE A 84 4.26 -37.90 28.43
C ILE A 84 4.53 -39.40 28.25
N ARG A 85 4.97 -39.83 27.08
CA ARG A 85 5.27 -41.24 26.81
C ARG A 85 6.53 -41.31 25.98
N GLY A 86 7.56 -41.99 26.47
CA GLY A 86 8.82 -42.18 25.76
C GLY A 86 9.22 -43.66 25.70
N SER A 87 10.40 -43.94 25.15
CA SER A 87 11.02 -45.27 25.14
C SER A 87 11.05 -45.92 26.53
N PHE A 88 10.78 -47.22 26.62
CA PHE A 88 10.77 -47.96 27.88
C PHE A 88 12.17 -48.33 28.41
N ASN A 89 13.21 -48.23 27.59
CA ASN A 89 14.56 -48.69 27.95
C ASN A 89 15.71 -47.83 27.40
N VAL A 90 15.45 -46.81 26.59
CA VAL A 90 16.45 -45.84 26.14
C VAL A 90 16.18 -44.52 26.82
N TYR A 91 17.22 -44.00 27.48
CA TYR A 91 17.14 -42.78 28.27
C TYR A 91 18.17 -41.77 27.77
N VAL A 92 17.78 -40.50 27.79
CA VAL A 92 18.69 -39.36 27.59
C VAL A 92 18.57 -38.48 28.84
N ASN A 93 19.70 -38.22 29.49
CA ASN A 93 19.75 -37.54 30.80
C ASN A 93 18.75 -38.13 31.82
N SER A 94 18.73 -39.47 31.95
CA SER A 94 17.85 -40.20 32.87
C SER A 94 16.35 -40.03 32.62
N ARG A 95 15.95 -39.46 31.48
CA ARG A 95 14.55 -39.32 31.04
C ARG A 95 14.34 -40.14 29.79
N ASN A 96 13.19 -40.76 29.64
CA ASN A 96 12.90 -41.64 28.50
C ASN A 96 13.09 -40.87 27.18
N ALA A 97 13.80 -41.46 26.24
CA ALA A 97 14.04 -40.84 24.94
C ALA A 97 12.79 -40.92 24.06
N MET A 98 12.57 -39.91 23.21
CA MET A 98 11.33 -39.75 22.45
C MET A 98 11.44 -40.28 21.02
N ARG A 99 10.37 -40.88 20.50
CA ARG A 99 10.31 -41.56 19.20
C ARG A 99 9.16 -41.05 18.33
N ALA A 100 9.46 -40.71 17.09
CA ALA A 100 8.45 -40.36 16.11
C ALA A 100 7.58 -41.59 15.77
N GLY A 101 6.27 -41.37 15.61
CA GLY A 101 5.31 -42.40 15.24
C GLY A 101 4.93 -43.38 16.36
N ASP A 102 5.31 -43.10 17.61
CA ASP A 102 4.92 -43.91 18.78
C ASP A 102 4.64 -43.06 20.03
N ASP A 103 5.49 -42.07 20.28
CA ASP A 103 5.44 -41.28 21.50
C ASP A 103 4.59 -39.99 21.34
N VAL A 104 4.05 -39.49 22.46
CA VAL A 104 2.96 -38.50 22.46
C VAL A 104 3.12 -37.39 23.51
N SER A 105 2.52 -36.22 23.25
CA SER A 105 2.15 -35.26 24.31
C SER A 105 0.80 -35.62 24.93
N ALA A 106 0.49 -35.10 26.12
CA ALA A 106 -0.80 -35.34 26.77
C ALA A 106 -1.96 -34.63 26.08
N THR A 107 -1.69 -33.39 25.68
CA THR A 107 -2.65 -32.43 25.13
C THR A 107 -1.88 -31.44 24.25
N CYS A 108 -2.62 -30.60 23.55
CA CYS A 108 -2.07 -29.41 22.94
C CYS A 108 -3.08 -28.24 23.00
N SER A 109 -2.70 -27.14 23.66
CA SER A 109 -3.44 -25.87 23.66
C SER A 109 -2.91 -24.99 22.53
N GLY A 110 -3.39 -25.21 21.30
CA GLY A 110 -3.02 -24.39 20.15
C GLY A 110 -3.42 -22.92 20.38
N LEU A 111 -2.44 -22.05 20.64
CA LEU A 111 -2.65 -20.60 20.77
C LEU A 111 -2.62 -19.93 19.40
N PRO A 112 -3.26 -18.76 19.27
CA PRO A 112 -4.70 -18.56 19.33
C PRO A 112 -5.46 -19.08 18.08
N LEU A 113 -4.77 -19.52 17.02
CA LEU A 113 -5.41 -19.85 15.73
C LEU A 113 -4.91 -21.15 15.07
N ASN A 114 -4.00 -21.89 15.71
CA ASN A 114 -3.47 -23.14 15.16
C ASN A 114 -4.53 -24.25 15.13
N HIS A 115 -5.12 -24.57 16.28
CA HIS A 115 -6.24 -25.48 16.36
C HIS A 115 -6.97 -25.26 17.70
N PRO A 116 -8.26 -25.65 17.83
CA PRO A 116 -8.94 -25.66 19.13
C PRO A 116 -8.17 -26.50 20.15
N LEU A 117 -8.44 -26.34 21.45
CA LEU A 117 -7.82 -27.19 22.47
C LEU A 117 -7.99 -28.67 22.11
N TRP A 118 -6.87 -29.42 22.07
CA TRP A 118 -6.85 -30.87 21.87
C TRP A 118 -6.62 -31.53 23.24
N PRO A 119 -7.67 -31.94 23.95
CA PRO A 119 -7.57 -32.55 25.28
C PRO A 119 -7.24 -34.05 25.20
N PHE A 120 -6.50 -34.47 24.19
CA PHE A 120 -6.17 -35.86 23.92
C PHE A 120 -4.70 -36.00 23.46
N PRO A 121 -4.11 -37.21 23.55
CA PRO A 121 -2.71 -37.39 23.23
C PRO A 121 -2.37 -37.02 21.78
N VAL A 122 -1.29 -36.28 21.58
CA VAL A 122 -0.84 -35.82 20.27
C VAL A 122 0.46 -36.51 19.90
N LEU A 123 0.50 -37.19 18.76
CA LEU A 123 1.62 -37.99 18.29
C LEU A 123 2.77 -37.14 17.76
N ILE A 124 4.02 -37.53 18.07
CA ILE A 124 5.21 -37.02 17.40
C ILE A 124 5.23 -37.55 15.97
N ALA A 125 5.26 -36.67 14.98
CA ALA A 125 5.18 -37.04 13.56
C ALA A 125 6.56 -37.09 12.88
N GLU A 126 7.55 -36.41 13.43
CA GLU A 126 8.88 -36.26 12.82
C GLU A 126 10.01 -36.72 13.72
N GLY A 127 11.08 -37.24 13.12
CA GLY A 127 12.28 -37.72 13.82
C GLY A 127 13.49 -37.82 12.92
N SER A 128 14.53 -38.55 13.33
CA SER A 128 15.77 -38.73 12.56
C SER A 128 15.65 -39.87 11.57
N ALA A 129 15.99 -39.60 10.31
CA ALA A 129 16.09 -40.62 9.27
C ALA A 129 17.30 -41.56 9.44
N THR A 130 18.20 -41.28 10.38
CA THR A 130 19.45 -42.05 10.56
C THR A 130 19.65 -42.58 11.97
N VAL A 131 18.94 -42.03 12.95
CA VAL A 131 19.04 -42.44 14.36
C VAL A 131 17.70 -43.02 14.79
N TYR A 132 17.72 -44.28 15.20
CA TYR A 132 16.52 -45.02 15.59
C TYR A 132 16.60 -45.45 17.05
N ILE A 133 15.48 -45.32 17.76
CA ILE A 133 15.29 -45.77 19.14
C ILE A 133 14.14 -46.77 19.13
N ASN A 134 14.41 -48.00 19.57
CA ASN A 134 13.48 -49.13 19.46
C ASN A 134 12.89 -49.31 18.04
N GLY A 135 13.71 -49.10 17.01
CA GLY A 135 13.29 -49.23 15.60
C GLY A 135 12.42 -48.09 15.08
N LYS A 136 12.27 -46.98 15.83
CA LYS A 136 11.52 -45.78 15.41
C LYS A 136 12.44 -44.57 15.29
N PRO A 137 12.21 -43.64 14.36
CA PRO A 137 13.01 -42.42 14.24
C PRO A 137 13.09 -41.66 15.56
N ALA A 138 14.29 -41.27 15.96
CA ALA A 138 14.50 -40.57 17.22
C ALA A 138 14.06 -39.10 17.10
N ALA A 139 13.18 -38.67 18.01
CA ALA A 139 12.69 -37.30 18.05
C ALA A 139 13.70 -36.37 18.73
N ARG A 140 13.73 -35.12 18.27
CA ARG A 140 14.68 -34.08 18.70
C ARG A 140 14.02 -32.70 18.67
N LEU A 141 14.72 -31.69 19.16
CA LEU A 141 14.29 -30.29 19.09
C LEU A 141 13.74 -29.96 17.70
N GLN A 142 12.67 -29.17 17.62
CA GLN A 142 11.97 -28.80 16.38
C GLN A 142 11.26 -29.95 15.63
N SER A 143 11.32 -31.21 16.09
CA SER A 143 10.50 -32.28 15.50
C SER A 143 9.02 -31.96 15.67
N LYS A 144 8.24 -32.02 14.57
CA LYS A 144 6.82 -31.69 14.59
C LYS A 144 5.95 -32.82 15.14
N MET A 145 4.89 -32.41 15.81
CA MET A 145 3.74 -33.21 16.24
C MET A 145 2.71 -33.26 15.11
N VAL A 146 1.77 -34.20 15.14
CA VAL A 146 0.69 -34.28 14.12
C VAL A 146 -0.20 -33.03 14.06
N CYS A 147 -0.24 -32.23 15.13
CA CYS A 147 -0.99 -30.98 15.20
C CYS A 147 -0.24 -29.75 14.65
N GLY A 148 1.03 -29.89 14.23
CA GLY A 148 1.87 -28.78 13.79
C GLY A 148 2.76 -28.16 14.88
N ALA A 149 2.48 -28.41 16.17
CA ALA A 149 3.39 -28.03 17.26
C ALA A 149 4.76 -28.68 17.06
N HIS A 150 5.83 -28.06 17.56
CA HIS A 150 7.16 -28.63 17.54
C HIS A 150 7.72 -28.82 18.95
N ILE A 151 8.69 -29.72 19.10
CA ILE A 151 9.39 -29.93 20.37
C ILE A 151 10.26 -28.70 20.68
N LYS A 152 9.92 -27.98 21.75
CA LYS A 152 10.49 -26.70 22.15
C LYS A 152 11.71 -26.85 23.06
N THR A 153 11.76 -27.89 23.90
CA THR A 153 12.89 -28.13 24.81
C THR A 153 13.52 -29.49 24.58
N GLY A 154 14.79 -29.65 24.95
CA GLY A 154 15.55 -30.86 24.69
C GLY A 154 16.74 -31.03 25.64
N SER A 155 17.54 -32.07 25.40
CA SER A 155 18.80 -32.31 26.10
C SER A 155 19.80 -31.17 25.93
N GLN A 156 20.62 -30.93 26.96
CA GLN A 156 21.66 -29.89 26.95
C GLN A 156 23.01 -30.41 26.43
N ASP A 157 23.19 -31.73 26.38
CA ASP A 157 24.49 -32.37 26.09
C ASP A 157 24.39 -33.54 25.09
N THR A 158 23.18 -33.98 24.75
CA THR A 158 22.94 -35.08 23.82
C THR A 158 22.23 -34.58 22.59
N PHE A 159 22.85 -34.75 21.43
CA PHE A 159 22.36 -34.25 20.16
C PHE A 159 22.15 -35.39 19.17
N ILE A 160 21.04 -35.35 18.44
CA ILE A 160 20.66 -36.32 17.40
C ILE A 160 20.77 -35.64 16.05
N GLY A 161 21.59 -36.21 15.17
CA GLY A 161 21.78 -35.74 13.80
C GLY A 161 20.87 -36.45 12.78
N GLY A 162 21.16 -36.17 11.51
CA GLY A 162 20.48 -36.76 10.36
C GLY A 162 19.32 -35.90 9.83
N PRO A 163 18.87 -36.17 8.58
CA PRO A 163 17.71 -35.50 8.01
C PRO A 163 16.43 -35.82 8.79
N THR A 164 15.44 -34.94 8.66
CA THR A 164 14.11 -35.15 9.23
C THR A 164 13.34 -36.18 8.40
N GLU A 165 12.88 -37.24 9.05
CA GLU A 165 11.92 -38.19 8.48
C GLU A 165 10.54 -37.92 9.07
N ARG A 166 9.53 -37.78 8.21
CA ARG A 166 8.14 -37.61 8.59
C ARG A 166 7.41 -38.95 8.49
N VAL A 167 6.98 -39.48 9.63
CA VAL A 167 6.31 -40.79 9.74
C VAL A 167 4.80 -40.70 9.97
N ALA A 168 4.26 -39.48 10.13
CA ALA A 168 2.83 -39.22 10.22
C ALA A 168 2.48 -37.88 9.56
N PHE A 169 1.20 -37.66 9.23
CA PHE A 169 0.72 -36.39 8.73
C PHE A 169 0.91 -35.28 9.79
N VAL A 170 1.35 -34.11 9.33
CA VAL A 170 1.50 -32.90 10.16
C VAL A 170 0.51 -31.87 9.65
N LEU A 171 -0.42 -31.46 10.50
CA LEU A 171 -1.29 -30.31 10.24
C LEU A 171 -0.50 -29.01 10.48
N ASP A 172 0.37 -28.67 9.54
CA ASP A 172 1.20 -27.47 9.64
C ASP A 172 0.51 -26.24 9.04
N LEU A 173 -0.36 -25.62 9.84
CA LEU A 173 -1.05 -24.42 9.38
C LEU A 173 -0.11 -23.22 9.18
N GLU A 174 1.00 -23.15 9.91
CA GLU A 174 1.97 -22.07 9.74
C GLU A 174 2.65 -22.16 8.38
N GLU A 175 3.19 -23.33 8.05
CA GLU A 175 3.83 -23.59 6.75
C GLU A 175 2.83 -23.45 5.60
N TRP A 176 1.60 -23.94 5.76
CA TRP A 176 0.55 -23.83 4.74
C TRP A 176 0.15 -22.38 4.50
N LEU A 177 -0.03 -21.59 5.56
CA LEU A 177 -0.41 -20.19 5.44
C LEU A 177 0.73 -19.35 4.85
N HIS A 178 1.98 -19.60 5.28
CA HIS A 178 3.15 -18.94 4.71
C HIS A 178 3.26 -19.21 3.21
N THR A 179 3.23 -20.48 2.81
CA THR A 179 3.30 -20.90 1.40
C THR A 179 2.12 -20.35 0.60
N GLY A 180 0.91 -20.37 1.17
CA GLY A 180 -0.28 -19.82 0.55
C GLY A 180 -0.19 -18.32 0.30
N LEU A 181 0.29 -17.55 1.30
CA LEU A 181 0.49 -16.11 1.17
C LEU A 181 1.61 -15.79 0.16
N GLU A 182 2.71 -16.54 0.15
CA GLU A 182 3.76 -16.39 -0.88
C GLU A 182 3.21 -16.64 -2.28
N ALA A 183 2.43 -17.72 -2.47
CA ALA A 183 1.80 -18.02 -3.75
C ALA A 183 0.83 -16.91 -4.19
N LEU A 184 0.04 -16.35 -3.26
CA LEU A 184 -0.83 -15.21 -3.53
C LEU A 184 -0.02 -13.95 -3.90
N GLY A 185 1.09 -13.71 -3.22
CA GLY A 185 2.00 -12.60 -3.51
C GLY A 185 2.62 -12.71 -4.91
N LEU A 186 3.10 -13.90 -5.27
CA LEU A 186 3.65 -14.19 -6.60
C LEU A 186 2.59 -14.10 -7.69
N ALA A 187 1.39 -14.64 -7.45
CA ALA A 187 0.27 -14.52 -8.38
C ALA A 187 -0.14 -13.06 -8.59
N ALA A 188 -0.15 -12.25 -7.53
CA ALA A 188 -0.41 -10.83 -7.63
C ALA A 188 0.69 -10.09 -8.40
N LEU A 189 1.97 -10.39 -8.15
CA LEU A 189 3.07 -9.80 -8.91
C LEU A 189 2.98 -10.16 -10.40
N ALA A 190 2.73 -11.43 -10.74
CA ALA A 190 2.55 -11.89 -12.11
C ALA A 190 1.33 -11.22 -12.78
N GLY A 191 0.20 -11.13 -12.08
CA GLY A 191 -0.98 -10.42 -12.56
C GLY A 191 -0.73 -8.93 -12.80
N GLY A 192 0.01 -8.28 -11.91
CA GLY A 192 0.39 -6.87 -12.03
C GLY A 192 1.30 -6.62 -13.24
N LEU A 193 2.28 -7.52 -13.45
CA LEU A 193 3.17 -7.47 -14.61
C LEU A 193 2.41 -7.65 -15.93
N LEU A 194 1.48 -8.62 -15.99
CA LEU A 194 0.63 -8.84 -17.16
C LEU A 194 -0.24 -7.63 -17.48
N LEU A 195 -0.86 -7.03 -16.45
CA LEU A 195 -1.65 -5.81 -16.63
C LEU A 195 -0.79 -4.62 -17.09
N ALA A 196 0.42 -4.46 -16.53
CA ALA A 196 1.36 -3.43 -16.97
C ALA A 196 1.80 -3.65 -18.44
N ALA A 197 2.03 -4.89 -18.85
CA ALA A 197 2.34 -5.24 -20.23
C ALA A 197 1.19 -4.90 -21.18
N MET A 198 -0.06 -5.21 -20.80
CA MET A 198 -1.25 -4.87 -21.58
C MET A 198 -1.48 -3.35 -21.67
N ALA A 199 -1.10 -2.60 -20.64
CA ALA A 199 -1.20 -1.13 -20.62
C ALA A 199 -0.14 -0.42 -21.49
N GLY A 200 0.89 -1.14 -21.94
CA GLY A 200 1.90 -0.66 -22.89
C GLY A 200 3.32 -0.62 -22.33
N VAL A 201 4.29 -0.39 -23.22
CA VAL A 201 5.73 -0.51 -22.94
C VAL A 201 6.19 0.41 -21.79
N ALA A 202 5.67 1.64 -21.72
CA ALA A 202 6.02 2.58 -20.65
C ALA A 202 5.55 2.09 -19.26
N ALA A 203 4.34 1.55 -19.17
CA ALA A 203 3.79 1.00 -17.93
C ALA A 203 4.56 -0.27 -17.49
N LEU A 204 4.89 -1.14 -18.45
CA LEU A 204 5.72 -2.32 -18.21
C LEU A 204 7.13 -1.95 -17.71
N ALA A 205 7.80 -1.01 -18.38
CA ALA A 205 9.13 -0.55 -17.97
C ALA A 205 9.11 0.07 -16.58
N GLY A 206 8.09 0.88 -16.27
CA GLY A 206 7.89 1.44 -14.94
C GLY A 206 7.68 0.36 -13.87
N PHE A 207 6.82 -0.64 -14.14
CA PHE A 207 6.57 -1.75 -13.23
C PHE A 207 7.85 -2.55 -12.94
N VAL A 208 8.61 -2.90 -13.99
CA VAL A 208 9.87 -3.65 -13.85
C VAL A 208 10.93 -2.82 -13.10
N ALA A 209 11.07 -1.53 -13.41
CA ALA A 209 12.03 -0.66 -12.73
C ALA A 209 11.70 -0.50 -11.24
N ILE A 210 10.45 -0.21 -10.90
CA ILE A 210 9.99 -0.08 -9.51
C ILE A 210 10.12 -1.41 -8.78
N GLY A 211 9.66 -2.51 -9.38
CA GLY A 211 9.78 -3.85 -8.80
C GLY A 211 11.23 -4.25 -8.56
N GLY A 212 12.12 -3.96 -9.52
CA GLY A 212 13.57 -4.19 -9.40
C GLY A 212 14.20 -3.36 -8.28
N LEU A 213 13.85 -2.07 -8.17
CA LEU A 213 14.32 -1.21 -7.07
C LEU A 213 13.82 -1.70 -5.71
N MET A 214 12.56 -2.14 -5.61
CA MET A 214 12.01 -2.71 -4.38
C MET A 214 12.74 -4.00 -3.99
N MET A 215 12.89 -4.96 -4.92
CA MET A 215 13.61 -6.20 -4.65
C MET A 215 15.07 -5.94 -4.25
N GLY A 216 15.76 -5.05 -4.97
CA GLY A 216 17.14 -4.66 -4.65
C GLY A 216 17.26 -3.98 -3.28
N GLY A 217 16.34 -3.07 -2.96
CA GLY A 217 16.28 -2.41 -1.65
C GLY A 217 16.03 -3.39 -0.51
N MET A 218 15.12 -4.35 -0.70
CA MET A 218 14.82 -5.38 0.29
C MET A 218 15.99 -6.36 0.48
N ALA A 219 16.69 -6.72 -0.60
CA ALA A 219 17.90 -7.53 -0.52
C ALA A 219 19.01 -6.81 0.25
N LEU A 220 19.27 -5.54 -0.06
CA LEU A 220 20.24 -4.70 0.68
C LEU A 220 19.89 -4.62 2.17
N LEU A 221 18.60 -4.46 2.48
CA LEU A 221 18.13 -4.39 3.84
C LEU A 221 18.30 -5.73 4.59
N GLY A 222 18.13 -6.85 3.88
CA GLY A 222 18.42 -8.18 4.40
C GLY A 222 19.89 -8.40 4.67
N ASP A 223 20.77 -8.02 3.74
CA ASP A 223 22.23 -8.11 3.91
C ASP A 223 22.72 -7.23 5.06
N LEU A 224 22.13 -6.04 5.22
CA LEU A 224 22.40 -5.18 6.36
C LEU A 224 21.94 -5.84 7.67
N GLY A 225 20.77 -6.47 7.66
CA GLY A 225 20.26 -7.21 8.79
C GLY A 225 21.18 -8.37 9.19
N ASP A 226 21.60 -9.20 8.25
CA ASP A 226 22.49 -10.34 8.52
C ASP A 226 23.83 -9.91 9.14
N ARG A 227 24.32 -8.71 8.81
CA ARG A 227 25.53 -8.14 9.42
C ARG A 227 25.35 -7.75 10.89
N LEU A 228 24.13 -7.42 11.31
CA LEU A 228 23.81 -7.09 12.70
C LEU A 228 23.61 -8.33 13.56
N GLY A 229 23.15 -9.42 12.94
CA GLY A 229 23.01 -10.71 13.59
C GLY A 229 21.73 -11.45 13.20
N PRO A 230 21.50 -12.64 13.78
CA PRO A 230 20.31 -13.44 13.53
C PRO A 230 19.01 -12.66 13.77
N GLY A 231 18.03 -12.84 12.90
CA GLY A 231 16.70 -12.21 13.02
C GLY A 231 16.59 -10.78 12.51
N TYR A 232 17.67 -10.02 12.39
CA TYR A 232 17.62 -8.63 11.90
C TYR A 232 17.20 -8.50 10.43
N ARG A 233 17.56 -9.48 9.57
CA ARG A 233 17.06 -9.57 8.19
C ARG A 233 15.53 -9.62 8.17
N ASP A 234 14.97 -10.59 8.90
CA ASP A 234 13.51 -10.78 8.96
C ASP A 234 12.84 -9.53 9.54
N LEU A 235 13.39 -8.95 10.62
CA LEU A 235 12.83 -7.75 11.22
C LEU A 235 12.81 -6.57 10.24
N PHE A 236 13.93 -6.24 9.62
CA PHE A 236 14.01 -5.08 8.74
C PHE A 236 13.17 -5.25 7.48
N GLN A 237 13.25 -6.41 6.83
CA GLN A 237 12.43 -6.72 5.67
C GLN A 237 10.94 -6.68 6.03
N GLY A 238 10.53 -7.26 7.15
CA GLY A 238 9.15 -7.21 7.60
C GLY A 238 8.65 -5.79 7.88
N VAL A 239 9.45 -4.94 8.56
CA VAL A 239 9.10 -3.54 8.82
C VAL A 239 8.99 -2.74 7.52
N ALA A 240 9.96 -2.89 6.61
CA ALA A 240 9.94 -2.22 5.32
C ALA A 240 8.74 -2.65 4.47
N GLY A 241 8.44 -3.96 4.45
CA GLY A 241 7.26 -4.52 3.78
C GLY A 241 5.96 -3.90 4.29
N MET A 242 5.79 -3.79 5.61
CA MET A 242 4.62 -3.12 6.19
C MET A 242 4.58 -1.62 5.90
N ALA A 243 5.71 -0.93 5.95
CA ALA A 243 5.78 0.49 5.62
C ALA A 243 5.34 0.74 4.17
N LEU A 244 5.85 -0.05 3.23
CA LEU A 244 5.51 0.02 1.81
C LEU A 244 4.00 -0.19 1.57
N LEU A 245 3.37 -1.12 2.29
CA LEU A 245 1.92 -1.29 2.26
C LEU A 245 1.19 -0.03 2.72
N GLY A 246 1.60 0.55 3.85
CA GLY A 246 1.03 1.79 4.39
C GLY A 246 1.18 3.00 3.45
N PHE A 247 2.24 3.05 2.66
CA PHE A 247 2.44 4.09 1.64
C PHE A 247 1.61 3.85 0.37
N GLY A 248 1.13 2.64 0.11
CA GLY A 248 0.34 2.27 -1.07
C GLY A 248 -0.80 3.25 -1.41
N PRO A 249 -1.71 3.59 -0.48
CA PRO A 249 -2.79 4.54 -0.74
C PRO A 249 -2.31 5.96 -1.06
N LYS A 250 -1.23 6.42 -0.41
CA LYS A 250 -0.64 7.74 -0.68
C LYS A 250 0.06 7.76 -2.03
N MET A 251 0.83 6.72 -2.34
CA MET A 251 1.52 6.55 -3.62
C MET A 251 0.54 6.34 -4.78
N ALA A 252 -0.60 5.67 -4.59
CA ALA A 252 -1.66 5.58 -5.59
C ALA A 252 -2.35 6.93 -5.85
N ARG A 253 -2.42 7.80 -4.84
CA ARG A 253 -2.93 9.17 -4.97
C ARG A 253 -1.91 10.12 -5.60
N LEU A 254 -0.63 9.98 -5.27
CA LEU A 254 0.50 10.71 -5.88
C LEU A 254 0.78 10.24 -7.31
N GLY A 255 0.61 8.95 -7.56
CA GLY A 255 0.65 8.27 -8.85
C GLY A 255 -0.61 8.46 -9.70
N ARG A 256 -1.59 9.26 -9.23
CA ARG A 256 -2.36 10.10 -10.15
C ARG A 256 -1.42 11.17 -10.71
N THR A 257 -0.40 10.72 -11.45
CA THR A 257 -0.10 11.43 -12.69
C THR A 257 -1.41 11.38 -13.45
N SER A 258 -2.19 12.46 -13.38
CA SER A 258 -3.04 12.83 -14.50
C SER A 258 -2.08 12.89 -15.67
N ALA A 259 -1.89 11.77 -16.37
CA ALA A 259 -1.21 11.79 -17.66
C ALA A 259 -1.90 12.91 -18.42
N ALA A 260 -1.12 13.89 -18.87
CA ALA A 260 -1.56 15.05 -19.64
C ALA A 260 -2.10 14.61 -21.02
N GLY A 261 -3.07 13.69 -21.03
CA GLY A 261 -3.51 12.91 -22.19
C GLY A 261 -4.72 12.00 -21.95
N GLU A 262 -5.27 11.88 -20.73
CA GLU A 262 -6.59 11.25 -20.58
C GLU A 262 -7.67 12.23 -21.08
N VAL A 263 -8.28 11.93 -22.24
CA VAL A 263 -9.30 12.77 -22.86
C VAL A 263 -10.55 12.81 -21.98
N ARG A 264 -10.66 13.84 -21.14
CA ARG A 264 -11.85 14.10 -20.33
C ARG A 264 -12.89 14.81 -21.19
N THR A 265 -14.08 14.25 -21.26
CA THR A 265 -15.20 14.85 -22.00
C THR A 265 -16.34 15.23 -21.06
N PRO A 266 -16.86 16.47 -21.13
CA PRO A 266 -18.05 16.86 -20.36
C PRO A 266 -19.26 16.01 -20.74
N ALA A 267 -20.08 15.65 -19.74
CA ALA A 267 -21.29 14.87 -19.99
C ALA A 267 -22.52 15.79 -20.12
N TYR A 268 -22.78 16.25 -21.34
CA TYR A 268 -23.97 17.05 -21.64
C TYR A 268 -25.26 16.23 -21.55
N LYS A 269 -26.37 16.92 -21.27
CA LYS A 269 -27.71 16.36 -21.41
C LYS A 269 -28.02 16.10 -22.90
N ARG A 270 -28.96 15.19 -23.15
CA ARG A 270 -29.37 14.83 -24.52
C ARG A 270 -29.80 16.08 -25.28
N GLY A 271 -29.22 16.30 -26.47
CA GLY A 271 -29.54 17.45 -27.33
C GLY A 271 -28.92 18.77 -26.89
N ARG A 272 -27.95 18.77 -25.97
CA ARG A 272 -27.12 19.93 -25.63
C ARG A 272 -25.68 19.66 -26.05
N THR A 273 -25.04 20.69 -26.58
CA THR A 273 -23.65 20.67 -27.04
C THR A 273 -22.88 21.86 -26.48
N GLU A 274 -21.56 21.81 -26.60
CA GLU A 274 -20.67 22.93 -26.28
C GLU A 274 -21.04 24.20 -27.08
N ALA A 275 -21.31 24.04 -28.38
CA ALA A 275 -21.64 25.12 -29.30
C ALA A 275 -22.92 25.85 -28.90
N ASP A 276 -23.93 25.14 -28.37
CA ASP A 276 -25.18 25.75 -27.91
C ASP A 276 -24.95 26.76 -26.77
N ILE A 277 -23.93 26.52 -25.94
CA ILE A 277 -23.61 27.37 -24.80
C ILE A 277 -22.66 28.49 -25.21
N LEU A 278 -21.65 28.19 -26.05
CA LEU A 278 -20.72 29.20 -26.55
C LEU A 278 -21.39 30.20 -27.50
N GLY A 279 -22.45 29.80 -28.19
CA GLY A 279 -23.29 30.68 -29.02
C GLY A 279 -24.07 31.73 -28.22
N LEU A 280 -24.19 31.56 -26.90
CA LEU A 280 -24.80 32.56 -26.02
C LEU A 280 -23.75 33.56 -25.52
N ALA A 281 -24.12 34.85 -25.61
CA ALA A 281 -23.29 35.94 -25.12
C ALA A 281 -22.95 35.78 -23.63
N LYS A 282 -21.75 36.21 -23.23
CA LYS A 282 -21.35 36.27 -21.82
C LYS A 282 -22.37 37.07 -21.01
N GLY A 283 -22.76 36.55 -19.85
CA GLY A 283 -23.85 37.07 -19.00
C GLY A 283 -25.23 36.49 -19.30
N LYS A 284 -25.40 35.76 -20.42
CA LYS A 284 -26.65 35.09 -20.81
C LYS A 284 -26.55 33.57 -20.82
N ARG A 285 -25.38 33.00 -20.49
CA ARG A 285 -25.18 31.55 -20.48
C ARG A 285 -25.96 30.93 -19.32
N PRO A 286 -26.71 29.83 -19.53
CA PRO A 286 -27.54 29.21 -18.51
C PRO A 286 -26.69 28.55 -17.41
N PRO A 287 -27.28 28.23 -16.24
CA PRO A 287 -26.60 27.48 -15.21
C PRO A 287 -26.20 26.07 -15.71
N PRO A 288 -25.05 25.51 -15.27
CA PRO A 288 -24.56 24.20 -15.70
C PRO A 288 -25.53 23.05 -15.49
N SER A 289 -26.39 23.13 -14.49
CA SER A 289 -27.44 22.13 -14.23
C SER A 289 -28.47 22.03 -15.36
N GLU A 290 -28.59 23.02 -16.24
CA GLU A 290 -29.50 22.96 -17.39
C GLU A 290 -28.93 22.11 -18.54
N TYR A 291 -27.61 22.11 -18.74
CA TYR A 291 -26.97 21.48 -19.89
C TYR A 291 -26.01 20.34 -19.57
N LEU A 292 -25.55 20.19 -18.33
CA LEU A 292 -24.75 19.05 -17.86
C LEU A 292 -25.60 18.06 -17.07
N LYS A 293 -25.19 16.78 -17.08
CA LYS A 293 -25.81 15.75 -16.23
C LYS A 293 -25.46 16.00 -14.76
N LYS A 294 -26.43 15.83 -13.87
CA LYS A 294 -26.23 15.99 -12.41
C LYS A 294 -25.11 15.09 -11.89
N SER A 295 -25.08 13.82 -12.32
CA SER A 295 -24.04 12.86 -11.93
C SER A 295 -22.62 13.31 -12.33
N TYR A 296 -22.49 14.03 -13.43
CA TYR A 296 -21.22 14.60 -13.85
C TYR A 296 -20.82 15.78 -12.97
N ILE A 297 -21.73 16.73 -12.72
CA ILE A 297 -21.49 17.87 -11.83
C ILE A 297 -21.08 17.39 -10.43
N ASP A 298 -21.85 16.45 -9.86
CA ASP A 298 -21.58 15.92 -8.52
C ASP A 298 -20.20 15.24 -8.46
N LYS A 299 -19.85 14.42 -9.45
CA LYS A 299 -18.54 13.76 -9.55
C LYS A 299 -17.41 14.78 -9.70
N HIS A 300 -17.62 15.83 -10.50
CA HIS A 300 -16.65 16.88 -10.76
C HIS A 300 -16.35 17.70 -9.50
N LEU A 301 -17.38 18.24 -8.85
CA LEU A 301 -17.22 19.07 -7.65
C LEU A 301 -16.73 18.27 -6.44
N LYS A 302 -17.03 16.97 -6.38
CA LYS A 302 -16.51 16.09 -5.33
C LYS A 302 -14.98 16.05 -5.30
N VAL A 303 -14.30 16.18 -6.44
CA VAL A 303 -12.83 16.27 -6.51
C VAL A 303 -12.34 17.41 -5.65
N PHE A 304 -12.81 18.63 -5.90
CA PHE A 304 -12.40 19.84 -5.17
C PHE A 304 -12.71 19.78 -3.67
N LYS A 305 -13.78 19.08 -3.29
CA LYS A 305 -14.13 18.84 -1.89
C LYS A 305 -13.18 17.84 -1.20
N GLU A 306 -12.67 16.85 -1.93
CA GLU A 306 -11.84 15.77 -1.38
C GLU A 306 -10.34 16.08 -1.39
N GLU A 307 -9.84 16.75 -2.44
CA GLU A 307 -8.41 17.04 -2.60
C GLU A 307 -8.06 18.52 -2.55
N GLY A 308 -9.04 19.41 -2.52
CA GLY A 308 -8.83 20.85 -2.58
C GLY A 308 -8.72 21.40 -4.02
N GLY A 309 -8.43 22.70 -4.10
CA GLY A 309 -8.22 23.40 -5.35
C GLY A 309 -6.99 24.30 -5.26
N SER A 310 -6.38 24.59 -6.41
CA SER A 310 -5.19 25.41 -6.49
C SER A 310 -5.25 26.31 -7.71
N PHE A 311 -4.56 27.45 -7.67
CA PHE A 311 -4.41 28.32 -8.83
C PHE A 311 -3.02 28.95 -8.86
N LEU A 312 -2.61 29.38 -10.05
CA LEU A 312 -1.41 30.18 -10.24
C LEU A 312 -1.74 31.67 -10.21
N PHE A 313 -0.80 32.45 -9.71
CA PHE A 313 -0.81 33.90 -9.79
C PHE A 313 0.62 34.41 -9.92
N THR A 314 0.74 35.63 -10.44
CA THR A 314 1.99 36.37 -10.60
C THR A 314 2.00 37.59 -9.69
N THR A 315 3.16 38.19 -9.49
CA THR A 315 3.25 39.46 -8.73
C THR A 315 2.42 40.58 -9.37
N ASP A 316 2.29 40.59 -10.70
CA ASP A 316 1.45 41.54 -11.43
C ASP A 316 -0.03 41.43 -11.04
N ASP A 317 -0.52 40.21 -10.76
CA ASP A 317 -1.93 39.96 -10.42
C ASP A 317 -2.34 40.58 -9.08
N ILE A 318 -1.35 40.85 -8.21
CA ILE A 318 -1.57 41.43 -6.87
C ILE A 318 -1.00 42.85 -6.74
N ALA A 319 -0.41 43.42 -7.80
CA ALA A 319 0.29 44.70 -7.73
C ALA A 319 -0.63 45.93 -7.71
N ASN A 320 -1.88 45.80 -8.19
CA ASN A 320 -2.78 46.94 -8.34
C ASN A 320 -3.34 47.39 -6.98
N PRO A 321 -3.04 48.62 -6.51
CA PRO A 321 -3.46 49.08 -5.19
C PRO A 321 -4.98 49.17 -5.00
N ASN A 322 -5.75 49.24 -6.09
CA ASN A 322 -7.21 49.32 -6.04
C ASN A 322 -7.89 47.98 -5.73
N TYR A 323 -7.15 46.87 -5.81
CA TYR A 323 -7.68 45.52 -5.55
C TYR A 323 -6.81 44.87 -4.48
N THR A 324 -7.34 44.68 -3.26
CA THR A 324 -6.57 44.11 -2.14
C THR A 324 -6.87 42.63 -1.89
N SER A 325 -7.70 42.01 -2.74
CA SER A 325 -8.10 40.61 -2.65
C SER A 325 -8.32 40.02 -4.04
N PHE A 326 -8.08 38.72 -4.18
CA PHE A 326 -8.46 38.01 -5.40
C PHE A 326 -9.97 38.02 -5.57
N ASN A 327 -10.41 37.90 -6.82
CA ASN A 327 -11.83 37.79 -7.14
C ASN A 327 -12.47 36.65 -6.30
N PRO A 328 -13.56 36.91 -5.53
CA PRO A 328 -14.22 35.89 -4.74
C PRO A 328 -14.80 34.73 -5.55
N ASN A 329 -14.94 34.93 -6.87
CA ASN A 329 -15.30 33.92 -7.86
C ASN A 329 -14.14 33.65 -8.83
N LYS A 330 -12.91 33.54 -8.32
CA LYS A 330 -11.74 33.17 -9.12
C LYS A 330 -11.81 31.70 -9.55
N PHE A 331 -11.30 31.42 -10.74
CA PHE A 331 -11.12 30.07 -11.24
C PHE A 331 -10.03 29.32 -10.48
N VAL A 332 -10.30 28.06 -10.16
CA VAL A 332 -9.38 27.13 -9.50
C VAL A 332 -9.32 25.83 -10.25
N MET A 333 -8.13 25.25 -10.29
CA MET A 333 -7.88 23.91 -10.82
C MET A 333 -7.90 22.88 -9.69
N ALA A 334 -8.27 21.64 -9.97
CA ALA A 334 -8.14 20.56 -9.01
C ALA A 334 -6.67 20.43 -8.54
N LYS A 335 -6.44 20.29 -7.22
CA LYS A 335 -5.09 20.30 -6.64
C LYS A 335 -4.17 19.25 -7.29
N SER A 336 -4.69 18.06 -7.60
CA SER A 336 -3.92 16.99 -8.26
C SER A 336 -3.51 17.34 -9.71
N ASP A 337 -4.40 17.99 -10.46
CA ASP A 337 -4.14 18.38 -11.85
C ASP A 337 -3.06 19.48 -11.89
N LEU A 338 -3.18 20.53 -11.07
CA LEU A 338 -2.20 21.61 -11.09
C LEU A 338 -0.82 21.16 -10.61
N ASN A 339 -0.76 20.30 -9.58
CA ASN A 339 0.51 19.74 -9.13
C ASN A 339 1.19 18.90 -10.22
N SER A 340 0.42 18.14 -11.01
CA SER A 340 0.96 17.37 -12.14
C SER A 340 1.55 18.29 -13.22
N VAL A 341 0.84 19.37 -13.54
CA VAL A 341 1.26 20.39 -14.52
C VAL A 341 2.54 21.11 -14.05
N VAL A 342 2.59 21.51 -12.78
CA VAL A 342 3.76 22.16 -12.18
C VAL A 342 4.97 21.21 -12.14
N ALA A 343 4.76 19.92 -11.85
CA ALA A 343 5.83 18.93 -11.89
C ALA A 343 6.42 18.78 -13.30
N GLU A 344 5.57 18.76 -14.32
CA GLU A 344 5.99 18.69 -15.72
C GLU A 344 6.73 19.96 -16.16
N TYR A 345 6.26 21.13 -15.76
CA TYR A 345 6.97 22.39 -15.95
C TYR A 345 8.37 22.36 -15.28
N LYS A 346 8.47 21.94 -14.01
CA LYS A 346 9.76 21.83 -13.32
C LYS A 346 10.72 20.85 -13.98
N ARG A 347 10.20 19.82 -14.65
CA ARG A 347 10.99 18.82 -15.39
C ARG A 347 11.52 19.35 -16.71
N THR A 348 10.72 20.16 -17.41
CA THR A 348 11.01 20.61 -18.79
C THR A 348 11.63 22.00 -18.84
N GLY A 349 11.33 22.85 -17.85
CA GLY A 349 11.60 24.29 -17.88
C GLY A 349 10.73 25.06 -18.88
N ASP A 350 9.73 24.42 -19.49
CA ASP A 350 8.92 25.00 -20.56
C ASP A 350 7.62 25.61 -20.01
N VAL A 351 7.57 26.95 -19.95
CA VAL A 351 6.41 27.68 -19.43
C VAL A 351 5.13 27.44 -20.25
N SER A 352 5.25 27.04 -21.52
CA SER A 352 4.09 26.75 -22.37
C SER A 352 3.27 25.57 -21.86
N VAL A 353 3.87 24.69 -21.04
CA VAL A 353 3.18 23.61 -20.32
C VAL A 353 2.16 24.18 -19.35
N LEU A 354 2.53 25.21 -18.57
CA LEU A 354 1.61 25.89 -17.65
C LEU A 354 0.52 26.61 -18.44
N GLU A 355 0.90 27.36 -19.47
CA GLU A 355 -0.04 28.18 -20.25
C GLU A 355 -1.10 27.31 -20.94
N SER A 356 -0.68 26.23 -21.61
CA SER A 356 -1.58 25.30 -22.30
C SER A 356 -2.49 24.56 -21.33
N ALA A 357 -1.97 24.13 -20.18
CA ALA A 357 -2.73 23.39 -19.19
C ALA A 357 -3.78 24.26 -18.48
N LEU A 358 -3.45 25.52 -18.18
CA LEU A 358 -4.34 26.46 -17.49
C LEU A 358 -5.24 27.27 -18.44
N GLY A 359 -4.98 27.25 -19.75
CA GLY A 359 -5.75 28.02 -20.73
C GLY A 359 -5.38 29.51 -20.78
N TYR A 360 -4.10 29.82 -20.59
CA TYR A 360 -3.53 31.15 -20.86
C TYR A 360 -3.11 31.28 -22.33
N ASP A 361 -3.10 32.51 -22.84
CA ASP A 361 -2.51 32.81 -24.14
C ASP A 361 -0.98 32.58 -24.08
N PRO A 362 -0.36 32.05 -25.16
CA PRO A 362 1.08 31.82 -25.20
C PRO A 362 1.90 33.08 -24.85
N GLY A 363 2.86 32.94 -23.94
CA GLY A 363 3.73 34.01 -23.45
C GLY A 363 3.17 34.83 -22.28
N SER A 364 1.95 34.56 -21.82
CA SER A 364 1.34 35.26 -20.67
C SER A 364 2.10 35.11 -19.35
N LEU A 365 2.83 33.99 -19.19
CA LEU A 365 3.57 33.65 -17.97
C LEU A 365 5.10 33.71 -18.16
N ALA A 366 5.58 33.95 -19.38
CA ALA A 366 6.99 33.98 -19.70
C ALA A 366 7.73 35.10 -18.92
N GLY A 367 8.81 34.72 -18.22
CA GLY A 367 9.65 35.66 -17.46
C GLY A 367 9.03 36.26 -16.20
N LYS A 368 7.84 35.80 -15.79
CA LYS A 368 7.16 36.27 -14.58
C LYS A 368 7.56 35.45 -13.35
N GLU A 369 7.47 36.06 -12.16
CA GLU A 369 7.49 35.27 -10.93
C GLU A 369 6.13 34.61 -10.73
N ILE A 370 6.12 33.28 -10.62
CA ILE A 370 4.89 32.49 -10.59
C ILE A 370 4.78 31.83 -9.23
N TYR A 371 3.62 32.00 -8.60
CA TYR A 371 3.28 31.42 -7.31
C TYR A 371 2.06 30.51 -7.47
N MET A 372 2.05 29.41 -6.73
CA MET A 372 0.92 28.50 -6.62
C MET A 372 0.32 28.63 -5.23
N LEU A 373 -0.98 28.91 -5.16
CA LEU A 373 -1.74 28.93 -3.91
C LEU A 373 -2.63 27.70 -3.82
N ASN A 374 -2.53 26.98 -2.70
CA ASN A 374 -3.34 25.79 -2.41
C ASN A 374 -4.48 26.11 -1.43
N LEU A 375 -5.66 25.58 -1.72
CA LEU A 375 -6.86 25.65 -0.89
C LEU A 375 -7.30 24.23 -0.54
N GLU A 376 -7.29 23.87 0.74
CA GLU A 376 -7.60 22.49 1.18
C GLU A 376 -9.07 22.09 0.98
N ASN A 377 -10.01 23.00 1.22
CA ASN A 377 -11.44 22.71 1.11
C ASN A 377 -12.22 23.96 0.63
N PRO A 378 -11.95 24.46 -0.58
CA PRO A 378 -12.62 25.65 -1.08
C PRO A 378 -14.09 25.36 -1.38
N LYS A 379 -14.96 26.31 -1.04
CA LYS A 379 -16.34 26.29 -1.53
C LYS A 379 -16.32 26.63 -3.02
N VAL A 380 -16.74 25.70 -3.87
CA VAL A 380 -16.68 25.84 -5.33
C VAL A 380 -18.00 25.54 -6.01
N LEU A 381 -18.20 26.15 -7.17
CA LEU A 381 -19.30 25.92 -8.09
C LEU A 381 -18.76 25.51 -9.47
N MET A 382 -19.65 24.90 -10.23
CA MET A 382 -19.42 24.58 -11.63
C MET A 382 -19.41 25.89 -12.44
N PRO A 383 -18.30 26.25 -13.14
CA PRO A 383 -18.27 27.45 -13.97
C PRO A 383 -19.37 27.48 -15.03
N THR A 384 -19.94 28.66 -15.18
CA THR A 384 -21.06 28.99 -16.08
C THR A 384 -20.58 29.66 -17.36
N GLY A 385 -19.39 30.24 -17.34
CA GLY A 385 -18.84 31.07 -18.40
C GLY A 385 -19.30 32.52 -18.35
N ASN A 386 -19.98 32.93 -17.27
CA ASN A 386 -20.38 34.32 -17.00
C ASN A 386 -19.43 35.03 -16.03
N GLU A 387 -18.46 34.31 -15.47
CA GLU A 387 -17.56 34.81 -14.43
C GLU A 387 -16.54 35.83 -14.94
N GLY A 388 -16.02 36.64 -14.02
CA GLY A 388 -14.86 37.50 -14.28
C GLY A 388 -13.65 36.64 -14.61
N GLY A 389 -12.91 36.99 -15.67
CA GLY A 389 -11.73 36.23 -16.13
C GLY A 389 -11.99 35.21 -17.25
N VAL A 390 -13.24 34.94 -17.63
CA VAL A 390 -13.55 34.11 -18.81
C VAL A 390 -13.01 34.75 -20.09
N ASN A 391 -12.15 34.02 -20.82
CA ASN A 391 -11.52 34.39 -22.09
C ASN A 391 -12.08 33.56 -23.28
N SER A 392 -11.43 33.66 -24.46
CA SER A 392 -11.80 32.92 -25.69
C SER A 392 -11.51 31.41 -25.62
N LEU A 393 -10.65 30.98 -24.70
CA LEU A 393 -10.28 29.59 -24.51
C LEU A 393 -11.24 28.85 -23.58
N TRP A 394 -12.03 29.56 -22.77
CA TRP A 394 -13.00 28.92 -21.88
C TRP A 394 -13.96 27.98 -22.62
N ARG A 395 -14.27 26.83 -22.00
CA ARG A 395 -15.21 25.83 -22.50
C ARG A 395 -16.24 25.45 -21.42
N PRO A 396 -17.52 25.28 -21.77
CA PRO A 396 -18.54 24.80 -20.85
C PRO A 396 -18.26 23.34 -20.46
N GLY A 397 -18.27 23.03 -19.18
CA GLY A 397 -18.05 21.66 -18.70
C GLY A 397 -16.99 21.51 -17.62
N GLY A 398 -16.26 22.58 -17.29
CA GLY A 398 -15.29 22.57 -16.18
C GLY A 398 -13.98 21.94 -16.53
N LEU A 399 -13.58 22.02 -17.79
CA LEU A 399 -12.29 21.56 -18.25
C LEU A 399 -11.59 22.74 -18.93
N THR A 400 -10.32 22.95 -18.60
CA THR A 400 -9.49 23.94 -19.29
C THR A 400 -9.30 23.53 -20.74
N HIS A 401 -9.02 24.50 -21.61
CA HIS A 401 -8.70 24.24 -23.01
C HIS A 401 -7.47 25.05 -23.41
N PRO A 402 -6.49 24.43 -24.09
CA PRO A 402 -6.47 23.04 -24.58
C PRO A 402 -6.18 21.97 -23.51
N GLY A 403 -5.84 22.37 -22.27
CA GLY A 403 -5.28 21.48 -21.24
C GLY A 403 -6.13 20.30 -20.75
N GLY A 404 -7.46 20.35 -20.82
CA GLY A 404 -8.33 19.27 -20.34
C GLY A 404 -8.27 19.05 -18.81
N MET A 405 -7.83 20.05 -18.04
CA MET A 405 -7.68 19.95 -16.58
C MET A 405 -8.98 20.33 -15.88
N ARG A 406 -9.31 19.69 -14.75
CA ARG A 406 -10.54 19.98 -14.03
C ARG A 406 -10.49 21.39 -13.44
N GLU A 407 -11.49 22.18 -13.79
CA GLU A 407 -11.65 23.57 -13.40
C GLU A 407 -12.98 23.75 -12.65
N ALA A 408 -12.96 24.56 -11.61
CA ALA A 408 -14.12 25.06 -10.89
C ALA A 408 -13.96 26.55 -10.61
N VAL A 409 -15.00 27.17 -10.06
CA VAL A 409 -14.95 28.58 -9.64
C VAL A 409 -15.25 28.69 -8.15
N LEU A 410 -14.56 29.58 -7.45
CA LEU A 410 -14.84 29.85 -6.05
C LEU A 410 -16.26 30.41 -5.86
N ASP A 411 -16.90 30.03 -4.77
CA ASP A 411 -18.21 30.53 -4.38
C ASP A 411 -18.07 31.57 -3.26
N ASN A 412 -17.81 32.81 -3.66
CA ASN A 412 -17.70 33.96 -2.76
C ASN A 412 -16.63 33.76 -1.67
N VAL A 413 -15.48 33.19 -2.04
CA VAL A 413 -14.37 32.93 -1.12
C VAL A 413 -13.39 34.10 -1.18
N ALA A 414 -13.34 34.90 -0.12
CA ALA A 414 -12.41 36.02 -0.02
C ALA A 414 -10.98 35.55 0.27
N ILE A 415 -10.03 35.94 -0.58
CA ILE A 415 -8.60 35.67 -0.40
C ILE A 415 -7.87 37.02 -0.45
N PRO A 416 -7.71 37.71 0.70
CA PRO A 416 -7.02 38.98 0.75
C PRO A 416 -5.52 38.78 0.52
N HIS A 417 -4.93 39.59 -0.35
CA HIS A 417 -3.49 39.59 -0.60
C HIS A 417 -2.79 40.85 -0.10
N GLY A 418 -3.51 41.94 0.14
CA GLY A 418 -2.91 43.18 0.66
C GLY A 418 -1.80 43.75 -0.22
N ASN A 419 -1.75 43.33 -1.48
CA ASN A 419 -0.72 43.65 -2.48
C ASN A 419 0.70 43.21 -2.10
N ASP A 420 0.81 42.21 -1.22
CA ASP A 420 2.09 41.69 -0.76
C ASP A 420 2.04 40.15 -0.73
N VAL A 421 2.95 39.51 -1.47
CA VAL A 421 3.06 38.06 -1.49
C VAL A 421 3.40 37.50 -0.12
N ASN A 422 4.12 38.24 0.73
CA ASN A 422 4.47 37.80 2.08
C ASN A 422 3.24 37.70 2.98
N VAL A 423 2.27 38.61 2.83
CA VAL A 423 0.98 38.53 3.53
C VAL A 423 0.25 37.26 3.14
N LEU A 424 0.22 36.96 1.84
CA LEU A 424 -0.35 35.71 1.33
C LEU A 424 0.39 34.47 1.87
N MET A 425 1.72 34.43 1.84
CA MET A 425 2.52 33.30 2.34
C MET A 425 2.40 33.10 3.86
N SER A 426 2.06 34.15 4.62
CA SER A 426 1.82 34.03 6.07
C SER A 426 0.45 33.45 6.43
N THR A 427 -0.49 33.47 5.47
CA THR A 427 -1.91 33.11 5.71
C THR A 427 -2.39 31.91 4.90
N HIS A 428 -1.70 31.56 3.82
CA HIS A 428 -2.08 30.51 2.89
C HIS A 428 -0.88 29.63 2.53
N ASP A 429 -1.16 28.39 2.15
CA ASP A 429 -0.15 27.48 1.59
C ASP A 429 0.21 27.94 0.19
N ILE A 430 1.41 28.54 0.06
CA ILE A 430 1.90 29.11 -1.19
C ILE A 430 3.31 28.62 -1.48
N ALA A 431 3.50 28.16 -2.72
CA ALA A 431 4.80 27.75 -3.22
C ALA A 431 5.22 28.64 -4.40
N ARG A 432 6.45 29.13 -4.37
CA ARG A 432 7.08 29.74 -5.54
C ARG A 432 7.41 28.66 -6.57
N ILE A 433 7.02 28.89 -7.82
CA ILE A 433 7.18 27.96 -8.94
C ILE A 433 8.28 28.42 -9.91
N GLN A 434 8.34 29.72 -10.18
CA GLN A 434 9.35 30.40 -11.02
C GLN A 434 9.77 31.70 -10.33
#